data_AF-A0A7Y9EYH5-F1
#
_entry.id   AF-A0A7Y9EYH5-F1
#
_cell.length_a   1.000
_cell.length_b   1.000
_cell.length_c   1.000
_cell.angle_alpha   90.00
_cell.angle_beta   90.00
_cell.angle_gamma   90.00
#
_symmetry.space_group_name_H-M   'P 1'
#
loop_
_entity.id
_entity.type
_entity.pdbx_description
1 polymer ?
#
loop_
_entity_poly.entity_id
_entity_poly.type
_entity_poly.pdbx_seq_one_letter_code
_entity_poly.pdbx_strand_id
1 'polypeptide(L)'
;MVHLDGRSIADAGAPLPPIGRVEGHGPVTREWVRDVLGPHARFTIRPVLDPLGQVPVDAYEIPARHRRAVRVISPADVFPFSSCTSNSMQVDHTDPWAPGDAGGASEVGNYGPMTTIHHRVKTHGHMRVKQPYPGVFVWLDPYGALYLVDHTGTRRIDHAA
;
A
#
# COMPACT_ATOMS: atom_id res chain seq x y z
N MET A 1 1.19 12.88 6.34
CA MET A 1 0.02 13.24 5.50
C MET A 1 -1.09 13.82 6.37
N VAL A 2 -1.95 14.70 5.84
CA VAL A 2 -3.16 15.18 6.55
C VAL A 2 -4.38 14.68 5.80
N HIS A 3 -5.23 13.91 6.48
CA HIS A 3 -6.52 13.44 5.97
C HIS A 3 -7.61 14.29 6.60
N LEU A 4 -8.42 14.98 5.80
CA LEU A 4 -9.56 15.75 6.31
C LEU A 4 -10.82 14.92 6.09
N ASP A 5 -11.66 14.79 7.12
CA ASP A 5 -12.98 14.21 6.93
C ASP A 5 -13.87 15.19 6.13
N GLY A 6 -14.57 14.67 5.13
CA GLY A 6 -15.55 15.43 4.35
C GLY A 6 -16.95 15.42 4.96
N ARG A 7 -17.19 14.61 6.01
CA ARG A 7 -18.50 14.49 6.65
C ARG A 7 -18.59 15.41 7.86
N SER A 8 -19.49 16.40 7.78
CA SER A 8 -20.05 17.01 8.98
C SER A 8 -20.99 15.99 9.60
N ILE A 9 -20.60 15.39 10.73
CA ILE A 9 -21.53 14.60 11.53
C ILE A 9 -22.40 15.61 12.28
N ALA A 10 -23.58 15.91 11.73
CA ALA A 10 -24.62 16.63 12.44
C ALA A 10 -25.48 15.61 13.17
N ASP A 11 -25.19 15.37 14.45
CA ASP A 11 -26.13 14.77 15.39
C ASP A 11 -26.36 15.72 16.56
N ALA A 12 -27.60 15.70 17.06
CA ALA A 12 -28.24 16.66 17.97
C ALA A 12 -27.29 17.27 19.04
N GLY A 13 -26.75 18.45 18.74
CA GLY A 13 -25.81 19.22 19.56
C GLY A 13 -25.12 20.28 18.70
N ALA A 14 -24.41 21.23 19.32
CA ALA A 14 -23.63 22.22 18.57
C ALA A 14 -22.66 21.52 17.60
N PRO A 15 -22.44 22.03 16.37
CA PRO A 15 -21.61 21.37 15.38
C PRO A 15 -20.20 21.14 15.94
N LEU A 16 -19.72 19.88 15.93
CA LEU A 16 -18.32 19.61 16.22
C LEU A 16 -17.44 20.24 15.12
N PRO A 17 -16.27 20.81 15.47
CA PRO A 17 -15.35 21.36 14.49
C PRO A 17 -14.89 20.24 13.53
N PRO A 18 -14.72 20.52 12.23
CA PRO A 18 -14.24 19.53 11.28
C PRO A 18 -12.87 18.98 11.71
N ILE A 19 -12.77 17.65 11.84
CA ILE A 19 -11.55 16.96 12.28
C ILE A 19 -10.78 16.45 11.06
N GLY A 20 -9.46 16.52 11.13
CA GLY A 20 -8.54 15.80 10.28
C GLY A 20 -7.62 14.89 11.09
N ARG A 21 -6.90 13.99 10.41
CA ARG A 21 -5.86 13.14 10.99
C ARG A 21 -4.51 13.49 10.40
N VAL A 22 -3.53 13.75 11.25
CA VAL A 22 -2.12 13.90 10.87
C VAL A 22 -1.40 12.60 11.19
N GLU A 23 -0.78 11.99 10.18
CA GLU A 23 0.05 10.80 10.39
C GLU A 23 1.14 11.06 11.43
N GLY A 24 1.28 10.16 12.41
CA GLY A 24 2.25 10.27 13.50
C GLY A 24 1.84 11.18 14.67
N HIS A 25 0.79 11.99 14.54
CA HIS A 25 0.37 12.93 15.57
C HIS A 25 -1.06 12.71 16.10
N GLY A 26 -1.96 12.16 15.27
CA GLY A 26 -3.34 11.86 15.68
C GLY A 26 -4.38 12.85 15.13
N PRO A 27 -5.57 12.93 15.75
CA PRO A 27 -6.64 13.82 15.31
C PRO A 27 -6.30 15.30 15.59
N VAL A 28 -6.63 16.17 14.65
CA VAL A 28 -6.45 17.63 14.73
C VAL A 28 -7.68 18.32 14.17
N THR A 29 -7.99 19.53 14.61
CA THR A 29 -9.08 20.32 13.99
C THR A 29 -8.60 21.01 12.72
N ARG A 30 -9.54 21.35 11.83
CA ARG A 30 -9.26 22.15 10.64
C ARG A 30 -8.63 23.51 11.01
N GLU A 31 -9.11 24.13 12.07
CA GLU A 31 -8.60 25.40 12.60
C GLU A 31 -7.14 25.24 13.03
N TRP A 32 -6.80 24.17 13.74
CA TRP A 32 -5.41 23.89 14.12
C TRP A 32 -4.50 23.73 12.90
N VAL A 33 -4.95 23.01 11.86
CA VAL A 33 -4.17 22.89 10.62
C VAL A 33 -3.96 24.25 9.96
N ARG A 34 -4.99 25.09 9.91
CA ARG A 34 -4.92 26.44 9.32
C ARG A 34 -4.02 27.38 10.12
N ASP A 35 -4.19 27.43 11.42
CA ASP A 35 -3.63 28.49 12.25
C ASP A 35 -2.23 28.13 12.77
N VAL A 36 -1.96 26.84 12.97
CA VAL A 36 -0.65 26.35 13.45
C VAL A 36 0.23 25.91 12.28
N LEU A 37 -0.26 25.03 11.40
CA LEU A 37 0.58 24.54 10.30
C LEU A 37 0.57 25.50 9.09
N GLY A 38 -0.53 26.22 8.83
CA GLY A 38 -0.67 27.17 7.72
C GLY A 38 0.48 28.18 7.58
N PRO A 39 0.89 28.87 8.66
CA PRO A 39 1.99 29.84 8.59
C PRO A 39 3.37 29.20 8.33
N HIS A 40 3.53 27.90 8.58
CA HIS A 40 4.83 27.24 8.62
C HIS A 40 5.03 26.15 7.54
N ALA A 41 3.97 25.77 6.81
CA ALA A 41 4.01 24.70 5.83
C ALA A 41 3.26 25.04 4.54
N ARG A 42 3.76 24.53 3.41
CA ARG A 42 3.03 24.54 2.14
C ARG A 42 2.28 23.22 1.96
N PHE A 43 1.02 23.30 1.55
CA PHE A 43 0.17 22.13 1.35
C PHE A 43 -0.10 21.89 -0.13
N THR A 44 -0.15 20.63 -0.52
CA THR A 44 -0.71 20.20 -1.80
C THR A 44 -1.99 19.42 -1.51
N ILE A 45 -3.13 19.99 -1.90
CA ILE A 45 -4.41 19.31 -1.79
C ILE A 45 -4.47 18.27 -2.91
N ARG A 46 -4.77 17.02 -2.54
CA ARG A 46 -4.93 15.90 -3.48
C ARG A 46 -6.34 15.33 -3.36
N PRO A 47 -6.96 14.91 -4.47
CA PRO A 47 -8.22 14.20 -4.41
C PRO A 47 -8.07 12.91 -3.60
N VAL A 48 -9.19 12.41 -3.07
CA VAL A 48 -9.26 11.09 -2.45
C VAL A 48 -8.74 10.06 -3.47
N LEU A 49 -7.78 9.25 -3.03
CA LEU A 49 -7.19 8.21 -3.85
C LEU A 49 -8.14 7.02 -3.87
N ASP A 50 -8.66 6.66 -5.04
CA ASP A 50 -9.20 5.33 -5.29
C ASP A 50 -8.01 4.39 -5.58
N PRO A 51 -7.65 3.47 -4.66
CA PRO A 51 -6.48 2.62 -4.87
C PRO A 51 -6.65 1.60 -5.99
N LEU A 52 -7.89 1.20 -6.30
CA LEU A 52 -8.18 0.16 -7.30
C LEU A 52 -8.48 0.76 -8.68
N GLY A 53 -8.94 2.00 -8.76
CA GLY A 53 -9.17 2.74 -10.01
C GLY A 53 -7.90 3.24 -10.73
N GLN A 54 -6.73 2.68 -10.43
CA GLN A 54 -5.47 3.14 -11.03
C GLN A 54 -5.22 2.50 -12.39
N VAL A 55 -5.28 3.31 -13.46
CA VAL A 55 -4.99 2.85 -14.82
C VAL A 55 -3.56 2.29 -14.94
N PRO A 56 -3.36 1.10 -15.53
CA PRO A 56 -2.04 0.53 -15.83
C PRO A 56 -1.18 1.46 -16.69
N VAL A 57 0.13 1.20 -16.74
CA VAL A 57 1.05 1.84 -17.69
C VAL A 57 1.86 0.80 -18.43
N ASP A 58 2.23 1.10 -19.67
CA ASP A 58 3.18 0.31 -20.43
C ASP A 58 4.59 0.89 -20.26
N ALA A 59 5.16 0.69 -19.07
CA ALA A 59 6.50 1.13 -18.72
C ALA A 59 7.03 0.33 -17.53
N TYR A 60 8.35 0.17 -17.45
CA TYR A 60 8.99 -0.43 -16.29
C TYR A 60 8.86 0.46 -15.04
N GLU A 61 8.99 1.78 -15.19
CA GLU A 61 8.95 2.68 -14.03
C GLU A 61 7.56 2.74 -13.40
N ILE A 62 7.49 2.38 -12.12
CA ILE A 62 6.26 2.47 -11.34
C ILE A 62 5.89 3.95 -11.13
N PRO A 63 4.71 4.41 -11.59
CA PRO A 63 4.25 5.77 -11.35
C PRO A 63 4.03 6.08 -9.87
N ALA A 64 4.20 7.34 -9.46
CA ALA A 64 3.95 7.77 -8.09
C ALA A 64 2.51 7.51 -7.62
N ARG A 65 1.52 7.54 -8.53
CA ARG A 65 0.11 7.22 -8.21
C ARG A 65 -0.08 5.75 -7.82
N HIS A 66 0.61 4.84 -8.50
CA HIS A 66 0.60 3.40 -8.19
C HIS A 66 1.29 3.13 -6.87
N ARG A 67 2.49 3.70 -6.63
CA ARG A 67 3.18 3.55 -5.33
C ARG A 67 2.29 3.97 -4.16
N ARG A 68 1.54 5.08 -4.29
CA ARG A 68 0.60 5.50 -3.26
C ARG A 68 -0.56 4.51 -3.07
N ALA A 69 -1.15 4.02 -4.16
CA ALA A 69 -2.26 3.07 -4.10
C ALA A 69 -1.83 1.76 -3.43
N VAL A 70 -0.68 1.22 -3.82
CA VAL A 70 -0.09 0.01 -3.23
C VAL A 70 0.15 0.20 -1.73
N ARG A 71 0.62 1.36 -1.29
CA ARG A 71 0.82 1.65 0.15
C ARG A 71 -0.45 1.74 0.97
N VAL A 72 -1.57 2.12 0.33
CA VAL A 72 -2.88 2.11 0.97
C VAL A 72 -3.42 0.67 1.07
N ILE A 73 -3.23 -0.13 0.02
CA ILE A 73 -3.70 -1.53 -0.04
C ILE A 73 -2.87 -2.44 0.87
N SER A 74 -1.55 -2.28 0.84
CA SER A 74 -0.57 -3.07 1.58
C SER A 74 0.39 -2.12 2.33
N PRO A 75 0.03 -1.70 3.55
CA PRO A 75 0.86 -0.76 4.32
C PRO A 75 2.12 -1.41 4.89
N ALA A 76 2.12 -2.74 5.05
CA ALA A 76 3.22 -3.54 5.55
C ALA A 76 3.97 -4.26 4.43
N ASP A 77 5.16 -4.75 4.74
CA ASP A 77 5.95 -5.64 3.90
C ASP A 77 5.14 -6.92 3.60
N VAL A 78 5.03 -7.28 2.33
CA VAL A 78 4.18 -8.40 1.88
C VAL A 78 4.89 -9.75 1.94
N PHE A 79 6.14 -9.79 2.38
CA PHE A 79 6.85 -11.05 2.64
C PHE A 79 6.25 -11.78 3.86
N PRO A 80 6.11 -13.12 3.84
CA PRO A 80 5.50 -13.88 4.93
C PRO A 80 6.09 -13.53 6.31
N PHE A 81 5.22 -13.23 7.27
CA PHE A 81 5.53 -12.89 8.67
C PHE A 81 6.39 -11.64 8.89
N SER A 82 6.61 -10.81 7.88
CA SER A 82 7.29 -9.54 8.07
C SER A 82 6.44 -8.59 8.93
N SER A 83 7.08 -7.87 9.83
CA SER A 83 6.46 -6.84 10.69
C SER A 83 6.77 -5.41 10.25
N CYS A 84 7.50 -5.24 9.15
CA CYS A 84 7.93 -3.92 8.70
C CYS A 84 6.76 -3.13 8.10
N THR A 85 6.51 -1.94 8.65
CA THR A 85 5.51 -0.98 8.15
C THR A 85 6.14 0.31 7.61
N SER A 86 7.46 0.29 7.34
CA SER A 86 8.19 1.49 6.92
C SER A 86 7.78 1.95 5.52
N ASN A 87 7.57 3.25 5.37
CA ASN A 87 7.34 3.88 4.06
C ASN A 87 8.58 3.91 3.14
N SER A 88 9.75 3.46 3.62
CA SER A 88 10.98 3.36 2.81
C SER A 88 11.12 2.04 2.03
N MET A 89 10.22 1.07 2.23
CA MET A 89 10.22 -0.19 1.47
C MET A 89 10.18 0.05 -0.05
N GLN A 90 10.82 -0.84 -0.80
CA GLN A 90 10.76 -0.86 -2.25
C GLN A 90 9.38 -1.36 -2.68
N VAL A 91 8.80 -0.73 -3.70
CA VAL A 91 7.62 -1.25 -4.39
C VAL A 91 8.11 -1.74 -5.73
N ASP A 92 7.79 -2.98 -6.06
CA ASP A 92 8.30 -3.66 -7.25
C ASP A 92 7.29 -4.66 -7.78
N HIS A 93 7.52 -5.14 -8.99
CA HIS A 93 6.63 -6.05 -9.69
C HIS A 93 6.60 -7.44 -9.06
N THR A 94 5.40 -8.01 -8.88
CA THR A 94 5.24 -9.41 -8.46
C THR A 94 5.72 -10.33 -9.57
N ASP A 95 5.12 -10.19 -10.75
CA ASP A 95 5.54 -10.76 -12.02
C ASP A 95 6.36 -9.71 -12.80
N PRO A 96 7.67 -9.95 -13.06
CA PRO A 96 8.55 -8.96 -13.66
C PRO A 96 7.97 -8.35 -14.93
N TRP A 97 8.11 -7.03 -15.05
CA TRP A 97 7.71 -6.34 -16.27
C TRP A 97 8.61 -6.75 -17.44
N ALA A 98 7.99 -6.92 -18.61
CA ALA A 98 8.67 -7.01 -19.89
C ALA A 98 7.84 -6.27 -20.95
N PRO A 99 8.47 -5.75 -22.02
CA PRO A 99 7.73 -5.14 -23.13
C PRO A 99 6.77 -6.14 -23.80
N GLY A 100 5.61 -5.65 -24.22
CA GLY A 100 4.58 -6.48 -24.86
C GLY A 100 3.95 -7.47 -23.88
N ASP A 101 3.60 -8.67 -24.36
CA ASP A 101 2.87 -9.68 -23.57
C ASP A 101 3.80 -10.69 -22.86
N ALA A 102 5.10 -10.40 -22.77
CA ALA A 102 6.11 -11.33 -22.26
C ALA A 102 6.28 -11.31 -20.73
N GLY A 103 5.64 -10.38 -20.03
CA GLY A 103 5.77 -10.20 -18.57
C GLY A 103 4.53 -9.58 -17.94
N GLY A 104 4.65 -9.24 -16.66
CA GLY A 104 3.54 -8.65 -15.90
C GLY A 104 3.32 -7.18 -16.23
N ALA A 105 2.05 -6.76 -16.29
CA ALA A 105 1.69 -5.36 -16.48
C ALA A 105 2.17 -4.48 -15.32
N SER A 106 2.47 -3.21 -15.61
CA SER A 106 2.73 -2.20 -14.59
C SER A 106 1.40 -1.66 -14.03
N GLU A 107 0.88 -2.37 -13.03
CA GLU A 107 -0.42 -2.09 -12.40
C GLU A 107 -0.45 -2.46 -10.92
N VAL A 108 -1.42 -1.92 -10.19
CA VAL A 108 -1.57 -2.11 -8.74
C VAL A 108 -1.74 -3.59 -8.35
N GLY A 109 -2.34 -4.40 -9.23
CA GLY A 109 -2.48 -5.85 -9.05
C GLY A 109 -1.20 -6.66 -9.25
N ASN A 110 -0.10 -6.01 -9.65
CA ASN A 110 1.19 -6.64 -9.88
C ASN A 110 2.31 -5.98 -9.07
N TYR A 111 2.00 -5.33 -7.94
CA TYR A 111 3.00 -4.69 -7.09
C TYR A 111 2.94 -5.18 -5.65
N GLY A 112 4.11 -5.34 -5.03
CA GLY A 112 4.27 -5.68 -3.62
C GLY A 112 5.34 -4.81 -2.93
N PRO A 113 5.02 -4.14 -1.80
CA PRO A 113 6.02 -3.45 -1.00
C PRO A 113 6.85 -4.45 -0.18
N MET A 114 8.18 -4.38 -0.28
CA MET A 114 9.09 -5.22 0.49
C MET A 114 10.31 -4.43 0.96
N THR A 115 10.86 -4.82 2.10
CA THR A 115 12.20 -4.36 2.48
C THR A 115 13.25 -4.83 1.47
N THR A 116 14.38 -4.13 1.37
CA THR A 116 15.50 -4.54 0.49
C THR A 116 15.97 -5.97 0.78
N ILE A 117 15.91 -6.41 2.04
CA ILE A 117 16.28 -7.78 2.43
C ILE A 117 15.31 -8.79 1.82
N HIS A 118 14.00 -8.62 2.03
CA HIS A 118 13.01 -9.54 1.48
C HIS A 118 12.95 -9.50 -0.04
N HIS A 119 13.25 -8.34 -0.65
CA HIS A 119 13.48 -8.25 -2.09
C HIS A 119 14.57 -9.20 -2.57
N ARG A 120 15.73 -9.18 -1.90
CA ARG A 120 16.85 -10.07 -2.25
C ARG A 120 16.48 -11.53 -2.04
N VAL A 121 15.74 -11.86 -0.97
CA VAL A 121 15.26 -13.22 -0.71
C VAL A 121 14.28 -13.67 -1.80
N LYS A 122 13.36 -12.80 -2.24
CA LYS A 122 12.49 -13.08 -3.39
C LYS A 122 13.31 -13.38 -4.65
N THR A 123 14.24 -12.51 -5.00
CA THR A 123 15.00 -12.61 -6.26
C THR A 123 15.98 -13.78 -6.28
N HIS A 124 16.66 -14.07 -5.17
CA HIS A 124 17.77 -15.03 -5.13
C HIS A 124 17.49 -16.27 -4.28
N GLY A 125 16.45 -16.25 -3.44
CA GLY A 125 16.16 -17.30 -2.45
C GLY A 125 15.11 -18.32 -2.89
N HIS A 126 14.83 -18.42 -4.20
CA HIS A 126 13.85 -19.35 -4.79
C HIS A 126 12.42 -19.25 -4.23
N MET A 127 12.11 -18.15 -3.54
CA MET A 127 10.73 -17.83 -3.15
C MET A 127 9.93 -17.47 -4.40
N ARG A 128 8.79 -18.11 -4.58
CA ARG A 128 7.85 -17.77 -5.66
C ARG A 128 6.64 -17.07 -5.07
N VAL A 129 6.07 -16.13 -5.82
CA VAL A 129 4.88 -15.39 -5.40
C VAL A 129 3.90 -15.27 -6.55
N LYS A 130 2.61 -15.36 -6.22
CA LYS A 130 1.51 -14.97 -7.08
C LYS A 130 0.66 -13.93 -6.36
N GLN A 131 0.08 -13.01 -7.12
CA GLN A 131 -0.79 -11.95 -6.62
C GLN A 131 -2.14 -12.04 -7.33
N PRO A 132 -3.08 -12.87 -6.84
CA PRO A 132 -4.37 -13.07 -7.51
C PRO A 132 -5.23 -11.80 -7.53
N TYR A 133 -5.09 -10.97 -6.50
CA TYR A 133 -5.77 -9.69 -6.36
C TYR A 133 -4.81 -8.66 -5.76
N PRO A 134 -4.99 -7.36 -6.03
CA PRO A 134 -4.28 -6.30 -5.31
C PRO A 134 -4.33 -6.53 -3.79
N GLY A 135 -3.16 -6.58 -3.14
CA GLY A 135 -3.06 -6.79 -1.70
C GLY A 135 -3.17 -8.23 -1.21
N VAL A 136 -3.28 -9.22 -2.10
CA VAL A 136 -3.32 -10.65 -1.75
C VAL A 136 -2.14 -11.35 -2.39
N PHE A 137 -1.25 -11.93 -1.58
CA PHE A 137 -0.04 -12.59 -2.04
C PHE A 137 -0.02 -14.04 -1.59
N VAL A 138 0.22 -14.94 -2.52
CA VAL A 138 0.44 -16.37 -2.26
C VAL A 138 1.91 -16.64 -2.51
N TRP A 139 2.65 -16.88 -1.44
CA TRP A 139 4.06 -17.22 -1.46
C TRP A 139 4.24 -18.73 -1.38
N LEU A 140 5.19 -19.25 -2.16
CA LEU A 140 5.66 -20.62 -2.12
C LEU A 140 7.14 -20.59 -1.77
N ASP A 141 7.50 -21.21 -0.65
CA ASP A 141 8.90 -21.32 -0.25
C ASP A 141 9.62 -22.46 -1.02
N PRO A 142 10.96 -22.52 -0.94
CA PRO A 142 11.74 -23.55 -1.64
C PRO A 142 11.45 -24.99 -1.19
N TYR A 143 10.81 -25.18 -0.04
CA TYR A 143 10.49 -26.48 0.55
C TYR A 143 9.05 -26.92 0.29
N GLY A 144 8.26 -26.11 -0.42
CA GLY A 144 6.90 -26.44 -0.81
C GLY A 144 5.82 -25.89 0.12
N ALA A 145 6.15 -25.13 1.16
CA ALA A 145 5.11 -24.53 2.01
C ALA A 145 4.50 -23.29 1.34
N LEU A 146 3.18 -23.17 1.46
CA LEU A 146 2.42 -22.05 0.95
C LEU A 146 2.02 -21.09 2.07
N TYR A 147 2.12 -19.79 1.80
CA TYR A 147 1.74 -18.73 2.72
C TYR A 147 0.82 -17.75 2.00
N LEU A 148 -0.33 -17.47 2.60
CA LEU A 148 -1.22 -16.41 2.19
C LEU A 148 -0.95 -15.17 3.04
N VAL A 149 -0.63 -14.07 2.38
CA VAL A 149 -0.44 -12.75 2.98
C VAL A 149 -1.50 -11.82 2.42
N ASP A 150 -2.36 -11.33 3.31
CA ASP A 150 -3.42 -10.37 2.99
C ASP A 150 -3.58 -9.35 4.14
N HIS A 151 -4.61 -8.50 4.07
CA HIS A 151 -4.91 -7.49 5.10
C HIS A 151 -5.18 -8.07 6.50
N THR A 152 -5.44 -9.38 6.63
CA THR A 152 -5.64 -10.08 7.91
C THR A 152 -4.34 -10.64 8.48
N GLY A 153 -3.24 -10.54 7.75
CA GLY A 153 -1.91 -11.01 8.15
C GLY A 153 -1.40 -12.16 7.30
N THR A 154 -0.42 -12.90 7.83
CA THR A 154 0.16 -14.09 7.18
C THR A 154 -0.43 -15.36 7.80
N ARG A 155 -0.88 -16.29 6.96
CA ARG A 155 -1.22 -17.65 7.37
C ARG A 155 -0.59 -18.67 6.43
N ARG A 156 -0.08 -19.76 6.99
CA ARG A 156 0.28 -20.94 6.19
C ARG A 156 -1.01 -21.58 5.68
N ILE A 157 -1.01 -21.96 4.40
CA ILE A 157 -2.15 -22.67 3.80
C ILE A 157 -1.67 -24.06 3.39
N ASP A 158 -2.47 -25.06 3.74
CA ASP A 158 -2.19 -26.43 3.35
C ASP A 158 -2.65 -26.65 1.90
N HIS A 159 -2.03 -27.60 1.21
CA HIS A 159 -2.57 -28.07 -0.05
C HIS A 159 -3.94 -28.71 0.21
N ALA A 160 -4.94 -28.42 -0.62
CA ALA A 160 -6.12 -29.27 -0.68
C ALA A 160 -5.66 -30.69 -1.01
N ALA A 161 -6.03 -31.64 -0.16
CA ALA A 161 -5.75 -33.06 -0.33
C ALA A 161 -6.44 -33.62 -1.59
#